data_AF-A0A0L6JA79-F1
#
_entry.id   AF-A0A0L6JA79-F1
#
_cell.length_a   1.000
_cell.length_b   1.000
_cell.length_c   1.000
_cell.angle_alpha   90.00
_cell.angle_beta   90.00
_cell.angle_gamma   90.00
#
_symmetry.space_group_name_H-M   'P 1'
#
loop_
_entity.id
_entity.type
_entity.pdbx_description
1 polymer ?
#
loop_
_entity_poly.entity_id
_entity_poly.type
_entity_poly.pdbx_seq_one_letter_code
_entity_poly.pdbx_strand_id
1 'polypeptide(L)'
;MSVSATIQPDTHGRSALNARLVRIAAVAGIPVEAFFSEPTSVAHAGLIELIRLWDAAPTETVRAEILAGTRAVVAGAADRTR
;
A
#
# COMPACT_ATOMS: atom_id res chain seq x y z
N MET A 1 13.25 18.56 -36.03
CA MET A 1 14.05 17.88 -35.00
C MET A 1 13.10 17.34 -33.94
N SER A 2 12.72 16.05 -34.00
CA SER A 2 11.84 15.43 -33.00
C SER A 2 12.69 14.73 -31.95
N VAL A 3 12.62 15.18 -30.71
CA VAL A 3 13.24 14.52 -29.56
C VAL A 3 12.29 13.42 -29.11
N SER A 4 12.60 12.16 -29.44
CA SER A 4 11.98 11.02 -28.77
C SER A 4 12.62 10.89 -27.39
N ALA A 5 11.95 11.40 -26.36
CA ALA A 5 12.32 11.12 -24.98
C ALA A 5 11.94 9.67 -24.68
N THR A 6 12.91 8.76 -24.76
CA THR A 6 12.77 7.39 -24.26
C THR A 6 12.65 7.47 -22.75
N ILE A 7 11.41 7.42 -22.23
CA ILE A 7 11.16 7.27 -20.79
C ILE A 7 11.64 5.86 -20.44
N GLN A 8 12.90 5.72 -20.01
CA GLN A 8 13.37 4.50 -19.39
C GLN A 8 12.59 4.33 -18.09
N PRO A 9 11.80 3.26 -17.91
CA PRO A 9 11.15 3.02 -16.64
C PRO A 9 12.25 2.72 -15.62
N ASP A 10 12.45 3.62 -14.66
CA ASP A 10 13.36 3.40 -13.54
C ASP A 10 13.00 2.09 -12.83
N THR A 11 13.73 1.02 -13.15
CA THR A 11 13.59 -0.31 -12.58
C THR A 11 13.70 -0.27 -11.05
N HIS A 12 14.46 0.72 -10.54
CA HIS A 12 14.65 1.00 -9.13
C HIS A 12 13.38 1.49 -8.42
N GLY A 13 12.62 2.39 -9.06
CA GLY A 13 11.36 2.91 -8.51
C GLY A 13 10.28 1.84 -8.44
N ARG A 14 10.22 0.97 -9.47
CA ARG A 14 9.26 -0.14 -9.52
C ARG A 14 9.53 -1.20 -8.45
N SER A 15 10.81 -1.50 -8.20
CA SER A 15 11.22 -2.43 -7.15
C SER A 15 10.86 -1.91 -5.75
N ALA A 16 11.10 -0.62 -5.48
CA ALA A 16 10.74 0.01 -4.21
C ALA A 16 9.22 0.07 -4.00
N LEU A 17 8.46 0.39 -5.04
CA LEU A 17 6.99 0.37 -5.01
C LEU A 17 6.45 -1.04 -4.72
N ASN A 18 7.02 -2.07 -5.36
CA ASN A 18 6.64 -3.47 -5.13
C ASN A 18 6.95 -3.91 -3.70
N ALA A 19 8.13 -3.57 -3.18
CA ALA A 19 8.50 -3.88 -1.79
C ALA A 19 7.54 -3.23 -0.78
N ARG A 20 7.03 -2.04 -1.12
CA ARG A 20 6.07 -1.32 -0.30
C ARG A 20 4.68 -1.94 -0.36
N LEU A 21 4.20 -2.33 -1.55
CA LEU A 21 2.93 -3.05 -1.70
C LEU A 21 2.95 -4.36 -0.91
N VAL A 22 4.03 -5.13 -0.99
CA VAL A 22 4.20 -6.39 -0.25
C VAL A 22 4.09 -6.17 1.27
N ARG A 23 4.73 -5.12 1.82
CA ARG A 23 4.63 -4.82 3.27
C ARG A 23 3.20 -4.47 3.68
N ILE A 24 2.50 -3.66 2.87
CA ILE A 24 1.15 -3.20 3.18
C ILE A 24 0.16 -4.38 3.10
N ALA A 25 0.28 -5.22 2.07
CA ALA A 25 -0.48 -6.45 1.90
C ALA A 25 -0.35 -7.38 3.13
N ALA A 26 0.89 -7.62 3.57
CA ALA A 26 1.17 -8.46 4.73
C ALA A 26 0.60 -7.90 6.04
N VAL A 27 0.56 -6.57 6.21
CA VAL A 27 0.00 -5.92 7.41
C VAL A 27 -1.53 -5.97 7.40
N ALA A 28 -2.15 -5.81 6.23
CA ALA A 28 -3.60 -5.85 6.08
C ALA A 28 -4.17 -7.28 6.03
N GLY A 29 -3.33 -8.31 5.90
CA GLY A 29 -3.76 -9.69 5.72
C GLY A 29 -4.41 -9.94 4.36
N ILE A 30 -4.06 -9.14 3.35
CA ILE A 30 -4.65 -9.17 2.01
C ILE A 30 -3.59 -9.70 1.03
N PRO A 31 -3.93 -10.64 0.13
CA PRO A 31 -2.99 -11.10 -0.89
C PRO A 31 -2.55 -9.96 -1.82
N VAL A 32 -1.28 -9.96 -2.24
CA VAL A 32 -0.73 -8.90 -3.11
C VAL A 32 -1.44 -8.87 -4.47
N GLU A 33 -1.91 -10.03 -4.96
CA GLU A 33 -2.67 -10.13 -6.21
C GLU A 33 -3.97 -9.32 -6.17
N ALA A 34 -4.57 -9.13 -4.98
CA ALA A 34 -5.77 -8.34 -4.82
C ALA A 34 -5.55 -6.91 -5.33
N PHE A 35 -4.39 -6.29 -5.08
CA PHE A 35 -4.12 -4.92 -5.54
C PHE A 35 -4.19 -4.75 -7.07
N PHE A 36 -4.06 -5.85 -7.83
CA PHE A 36 -4.07 -5.86 -9.28
C PHE A 36 -5.37 -6.42 -9.87
N SER A 37 -6.29 -6.93 -9.05
CA SER A 37 -7.63 -7.33 -9.49
C SER A 37 -8.55 -6.11 -9.61
N GLU A 38 -9.48 -6.15 -10.59
CA GLU A 38 -10.45 -5.10 -10.94
C GLU A 38 -11.06 -4.38 -9.71
N PRO A 39 -11.21 -3.04 -9.78
CA PRO A 39 -11.57 -2.23 -8.62
C PRO A 39 -13.07 -2.34 -8.32
N THR A 40 -13.48 -3.11 -7.31
CA THR A 40 -14.86 -3.00 -6.78
C THR A 40 -15.02 -3.55 -5.36
N SER A 41 -14.05 -3.29 -4.48
CA SER A 41 -14.26 -3.54 -3.05
C SER A 41 -13.82 -2.33 -2.25
N VAL A 42 -14.64 -1.93 -1.25
CA VAL A 42 -14.33 -0.88 -0.27
C VAL A 42 -12.94 -1.09 0.36
N ALA A 43 -12.51 -2.36 0.44
CA ALA A 43 -11.16 -2.76 0.85
C ALA A 43 -10.03 -2.14 0.01
N HIS A 44 -10.18 -2.02 -1.32
CA HIS A 44 -9.19 -1.40 -2.20
C HIS A 44 -9.06 0.10 -1.99
N ALA A 45 -10.18 0.79 -1.79
CA ALA A 45 -10.16 2.23 -1.50
C ALA A 45 -9.44 2.51 -0.18
N GLY A 46 -9.71 1.70 0.87
CA GLY A 46 -9.00 1.80 2.14
C GLY A 46 -7.50 1.54 2.02
N LEU A 47 -7.10 0.58 1.18
CA LEU A 47 -5.69 0.29 0.89
C LEU A 47 -4.98 1.43 0.15
N ILE A 48 -5.62 2.05 -0.84
CA ILE A 48 -5.06 3.20 -1.57
C ILE A 48 -4.84 4.38 -0.61
N GLU A 49 -5.80 4.65 0.26
CA GLU A 49 -5.68 5.71 1.26
C GLU A 49 -4.58 5.41 2.29
N LEU A 50 -4.43 4.14 2.71
CA LEU A 50 -3.32 3.73 3.57
C LEU A 50 -1.96 3.91 2.88
N ILE A 51 -1.85 3.58 1.59
CA ILE A 51 -0.62 3.80 0.80
C ILE A 51 -0.30 5.29 0.75
N ARG A 52 -1.29 6.15 0.50
CA ARG A 52 -1.12 7.62 0.46
C ARG A 52 -0.67 8.17 1.80
N LEU A 53 -1.32 7.77 2.89
CA LEU A 53 -0.98 8.18 4.24
C LEU A 53 0.45 7.76 4.63
N TRP A 54 0.84 6.54 4.25
CA TRP A 54 2.22 6.06 4.40
C TRP A 54 3.23 6.91 3.63
N ASP A 55 2.85 7.42 2.45
CA ASP A 55 3.77 8.15 1.57
C ASP A 55 4.05 9.52 2.12
N ALA A 56 2.98 10.19 2.55
CA ALA A 56 3.00 11.49 3.17
C ALA A 56 3.67 11.48 4.55
N ALA A 57 3.91 10.31 5.14
CA ALA A 57 4.53 10.21 6.46
C ALA A 57 5.99 10.71 6.44
N PRO A 58 6.32 11.76 7.21
CA PRO A 58 7.61 12.44 7.12
C PRO A 58 8.78 11.66 7.74
N THR A 59 8.51 10.66 8.58
CA THR A 59 9.52 9.86 9.27
C THR A 59 9.13 8.39 9.36
N GLU A 60 10.13 7.53 9.57
CA GLU A 60 9.90 6.09 9.80
C GLU A 60 9.12 5.82 11.10
N THR A 61 9.22 6.69 12.11
CA THR A 61 8.40 6.59 13.33
C THR A 61 6.91 6.77 13.03
N VAL A 62 6.56 7.81 12.27
CA VAL A 62 5.16 8.06 11.86
C VAL A 62 4.63 6.90 11.01
N ARG A 63 5.48 6.33 10.15
CA ARG A 63 5.15 5.11 9.40
C ARG A 63 4.87 3.93 10.33
N ALA A 64 5.72 3.67 11.32
CA ALA A 64 5.50 2.60 12.28
C ALA A 64 4.17 2.77 13.06
N GLU A 65 3.82 3.99 13.44
CA GLU A 65 2.54 4.30 14.09
C GLU A 65 1.33 4.04 13.17
N ILE A 66 1.42 4.44 11.89
CA ILE A 66 0.37 4.16 10.89
C ILE A 66 0.15 2.64 10.73
N LEU A 67 1.20 1.81 10.70
CA LEU A 67 1.01 0.34 10.67
C LEU A 67 0.35 -0.17 11.94
N ALA A 68 0.82 0.30 13.10
CA ALA A 68 0.33 -0.16 14.40
C ALA A 68 -1.17 0.12 14.55
N GLY A 69 -1.61 1.32 14.18
CA GLY A 69 -3.03 1.69 14.17
C GLY A 69 -3.84 0.84 13.19
N THR A 70 -3.34 0.61 11.98
CA THR A 70 -4.00 -0.24 10.98
C THR A 70 -4.17 -1.68 11.48
N ARG A 71 -3.14 -2.26 12.10
CA ARG A 71 -3.21 -3.61 12.70
C ARG A 71 -4.25 -3.70 13.81
N ALA A 72 -4.32 -2.70 14.67
CA ALA A 72 -5.30 -2.66 15.76
C ALA A 72 -6.74 -2.61 15.22
N VAL A 73 -6.98 -1.83 14.16
CA VAL A 73 -8.29 -1.75 13.50
C VAL A 73 -8.67 -3.09 12.86
N VAL A 74 -7.74 -3.74 12.15
CA VAL A 74 -7.98 -5.06 11.53
C VAL A 74 -8.27 -6.12 12.61
N ALA A 75 -7.50 -6.15 13.69
CA ALA A 75 -7.72 -7.07 14.80
C ALA A 75 -9.08 -6.84 15.50
N GLY A 76 -9.45 -5.58 15.74
CA GLY A 76 -10.75 -5.23 16.33
C GLY A 76 -11.94 -5.49 15.40
N ALA A 77 -11.74 -5.41 14.08
CA ALA A 77 -12.75 -5.79 13.10
C ALA A 77 -12.98 -7.31 13.08
N ALA A 78 -11.90 -8.10 13.17
CA ALA A 78 -11.98 -9.56 13.24
C ALA A 78 -12.70 -10.07 14.50
N ASP A 79 -12.54 -9.38 15.64
CA ASP A 79 -13.21 -9.72 16.90
C ASP A 79 -14.73 -9.46 16.87
N ARG A 80 -15.17 -8.43 16.12
CA ARG A 80 -16.59 -8.07 15.99
C ARG A 80 -17.39 -9.04 15.09
N THR A 81 -16.72 -9.85 14.29
CA THR A 81 -17.34 -10.83 13.37
C THR A 81 -17.42 -12.26 13.93
N ARG A 82 -17.24 -12.44 15.25
CA ARG A 82 -17.26 -13.75 15.91
C ARG A 82 -18.53 -14.02 16.72
#